data_AF-A0A7S3K9M6-F1
#
_entry.id   AF-A0A7S3K9M6-F1
#
_cell.length_a   1.000
_cell.length_b   1.000
_cell.length_c   1.000
_cell.angle_alpha   90.00
_cell.angle_beta   90.00
_cell.angle_gamma   90.00
#
_symmetry.space_group_name_H-M   'P 1'
#
loop_
_entity.id
_entity.type
_entity.pdbx_description
1 polymer ?
#
loop_
_entity_poly.entity_id
_entity_poly.type
_entity_poly.pdbx_seq_one_letter_code
_entity_poly.pdbx_strand_id
1 'polypeptide(L)'
;VDFVLFGLEVLILLIFSCICLFLLKKNHTARKQAGYKFVRGDIEWDEAHMAAFAILAFVGGFVTGAAGLSTEVLLTPFYIKFGVMPSVAGVTSQYIGMWATLSGSILFSVMGYMHFEFGFWLGFFAIIGTVFGSEAVGNYIGRRGKLSAVMWIIGFLAFVSLLAEAATSIQKAIDKDNKGKNIWAFGDYC
;
A
#
# COMPACT_ATOMS: atom_id res chain seq x y z
N VAL A 1 1.78 4.05 -28.97
CA VAL A 1 1.17 2.73 -28.62
C VAL A 1 0.79 2.70 -27.14
N ASP A 2 1.29 3.67 -26.39
CA ASP A 2 1.32 3.73 -24.93
C ASP A 2 -0.03 4.09 -24.31
N PHE A 3 -0.81 4.98 -24.94
CA PHE A 3 -2.17 5.30 -24.49
C PHE A 3 -3.15 4.12 -24.60
N VAL A 4 -2.96 3.25 -25.60
CA VAL A 4 -3.80 2.06 -25.77
C VAL A 4 -3.44 1.02 -24.71
N LEU A 5 -2.15 0.83 -24.43
CA LEU A 5 -1.67 -0.08 -23.39
C LEU A 5 -2.13 0.38 -22.00
N PHE A 6 -2.00 1.68 -21.72
CA PHE A 6 -2.46 2.29 -20.47
C PHE A 6 -3.99 2.19 -20.31
N GLY A 7 -4.75 2.48 -21.38
CA GLY A 7 -6.20 2.33 -21.38
C GLY A 7 -6.64 0.88 -21.12
N LEU A 8 -5.92 -0.08 -21.70
CA LEU A 8 -6.15 -1.51 -21.48
C LEU A 8 -5.85 -1.91 -20.03
N GLU A 9 -4.75 -1.45 -19.46
CA GLU A 9 -4.37 -1.74 -18.06
C GLU A 9 -5.42 -1.23 -17.07
N VAL A 10 -5.88 0.02 -17.24
CA VAL A 10 -6.95 0.61 -16.41
C VAL A 10 -8.23 -0.21 -16.54
N LEU A 11 -8.58 -0.66 -17.75
CA LEU A 11 -9.78 -1.45 -18.00
C LEU A 11 -9.69 -2.83 -17.33
N ILE A 12 -8.52 -3.49 -17.41
CA ILE A 12 -8.26 -4.76 -16.72
C ILE A 12 -8.40 -4.57 -15.21
N LEU A 13 -7.81 -3.53 -14.63
CA LEU A 13 -7.90 -3.25 -13.19
C LEU A 13 -9.34 -3.00 -12.74
N LEU A 14 -10.14 -2.29 -13.54
CA LEU A 14 -11.57 -2.07 -13.26
C LEU A 14 -12.36 -3.38 -13.32
N ILE A 15 -12.10 -4.25 -14.31
CA ILE A 15 -12.75 -5.57 -14.39
C ILE A 15 -12.39 -6.40 -13.16
N PHE A 16 -11.12 -6.48 -12.79
CA PHE A 16 -10.68 -7.22 -11.60
C PHE A 16 -11.31 -6.68 -10.32
N SER A 17 -11.38 -5.36 -10.17
CA SER A 17 -12.05 -4.71 -9.03
C SER A 17 -13.53 -5.09 -8.96
N CYS A 18 -14.25 -5.03 -10.08
CA CYS A 18 -15.66 -5.44 -10.15
C CYS A 18 -15.85 -6.92 -9.82
N ILE A 19 -14.97 -7.81 -10.31
CA ILE A 19 -15.00 -9.24 -9.98
C ILE A 19 -14.78 -9.46 -8.49
N CYS A 20 -13.79 -8.78 -7.89
CA CYS A 20 -13.51 -8.85 -6.46
C CYS A 20 -14.71 -8.39 -5.62
N LEU A 21 -15.36 -7.29 -5.99
CA LEU A 21 -16.57 -6.80 -5.31
C LEU A 21 -17.74 -7.79 -5.46
N PHE A 22 -17.93 -8.38 -6.64
CA PHE A 22 -18.96 -9.39 -6.87
C PHE A 22 -18.72 -10.67 -6.05
N LEU A 23 -17.47 -11.16 -6.04
CA LEU A 23 -17.07 -12.31 -5.24
C LEU A 23 -17.22 -12.02 -3.74
N LEU A 24 -16.87 -10.82 -3.29
CA LEU A 24 -17.05 -10.39 -1.92
C LEU A 24 -18.54 -10.39 -1.53
N LYS A 25 -19.40 -9.82 -2.37
CA LYS A 25 -20.86 -9.83 -2.15
C LYS A 25 -21.43 -11.25 -2.12
N LYS A 26 -21.04 -12.10 -3.08
CA LYS A 26 -21.47 -13.50 -3.14
C LYS A 26 -21.04 -14.28 -1.90
N ASN A 27 -19.78 -14.15 -1.49
CA ASN A 27 -19.23 -14.82 -0.31
C ASN A 27 -19.89 -14.33 0.98
N HIS A 28 -20.19 -13.02 1.08
CA HIS A 28 -20.87 -12.46 2.23
C HIS A 28 -22.31 -12.96 2.35
N THR A 29 -23.07 -12.98 1.25
CA THR A 29 -24.43 -13.53 1.24
C THR A 29 -24.44 -15.02 1.58
N ALA A 30 -23.48 -15.79 1.05
CA ALA A 30 -23.34 -17.21 1.38
C ALA A 30 -23.04 -17.43 2.88
N ARG A 31 -22.18 -16.60 3.49
CA ARG A 31 -21.89 -16.63 4.93
C ARG A 31 -23.10 -16.26 5.79
N LYS A 32 -23.89 -15.26 5.37
CA LYS A 32 -25.15 -14.90 6.03
C LYS A 32 -26.17 -16.04 5.96
N GLN A 33 -26.33 -16.68 4.79
CA GLN A 33 -27.25 -17.80 4.60
C GLN A 33 -26.84 -19.04 5.40
N ALA A 34 -25.55 -19.26 5.60
CA ALA A 34 -25.01 -20.33 6.45
C ALA A 34 -25.14 -20.05 7.96
N GLY A 35 -25.74 -18.92 8.36
CA GLY A 35 -25.94 -18.56 9.77
C GLY A 35 -24.64 -18.23 10.51
N TYR A 36 -23.60 -17.77 9.79
CA TYR A 36 -22.32 -17.41 10.40
C TYR A 36 -22.51 -16.25 11.39
N LYS A 37 -22.10 -16.45 12.65
CA LYS A 37 -22.10 -15.40 13.68
C LYS A 37 -20.83 -14.57 13.53
N PHE A 38 -20.99 -13.31 13.11
CA PHE A 38 -19.88 -12.37 13.04
C PHE A 38 -19.31 -12.11 14.44
N VAL A 39 -18.02 -12.36 14.62
CA VAL A 39 -17.31 -12.16 15.89
C VAL A 39 -16.73 -10.74 15.90
N ARG A 40 -16.44 -10.20 17.08
CA ARG A 40 -15.78 -8.90 17.23
C ARG A 40 -14.46 -8.87 16.44
N GLY A 41 -14.39 -8.06 15.40
CA GLY A 41 -13.25 -7.99 14.47
C GLY A 41 -13.58 -8.39 13.03
N ASP A 42 -14.73 -9.05 12.82
CA ASP A 42 -15.23 -9.39 11.48
C ASP A 42 -15.95 -8.19 10.86
N ILE A 43 -15.69 -7.95 9.56
CA ILE A 43 -16.35 -6.90 8.81
C ILE A 43 -17.72 -7.41 8.34
N GLU A 44 -18.79 -6.78 8.80
CA GLU A 44 -20.11 -6.95 8.20
C GLU A 44 -20.22 -6.10 6.94
N TRP A 45 -20.05 -6.72 5.79
CA TRP A 45 -20.13 -6.03 4.51
C TRP A 45 -21.59 -5.69 4.16
N ASP A 46 -22.03 -4.50 4.55
CA ASP A 46 -23.25 -3.92 4.01
C ASP A 46 -23.00 -3.31 2.62
N GLU A 47 -24.05 -3.10 1.83
CA GLU A 47 -23.93 -2.49 0.50
C GLU A 47 -23.32 -1.07 0.59
N ALA A 48 -23.71 -0.31 1.62
CA ALA A 48 -23.15 1.00 1.90
C ALA A 48 -21.66 0.94 2.31
N HIS A 49 -21.27 -0.04 3.13
CA HIS A 49 -19.89 -0.24 3.56
C HIS A 49 -18.98 -0.68 2.42
N MET A 50 -19.47 -1.55 1.51
CA MET A 50 -18.74 -1.93 0.30
C MET A 50 -18.52 -0.74 -0.63
N ALA A 51 -19.54 0.09 -0.86
CA ALA A 51 -19.42 1.28 -1.69
C ALA A 51 -18.45 2.30 -1.08
N ALA A 52 -18.54 2.54 0.24
CA ALA A 52 -17.61 3.40 0.96
C ALA A 52 -16.16 2.87 0.88
N PHE A 53 -15.96 1.56 1.01
CA PHE A 53 -14.64 0.93 0.87
C PHE A 53 -14.07 1.12 -0.53
N ALA A 54 -14.86 0.92 -1.59
CA ALA A 54 -14.43 1.10 -2.97
C ALA A 54 -14.04 2.56 -3.27
N ILE A 55 -14.84 3.53 -2.80
CA ILE A 55 -14.54 4.96 -2.97
C ILE A 55 -13.27 5.35 -2.21
N LEU A 56 -13.14 4.92 -0.95
CA LEU A 56 -11.94 5.19 -0.15
C LEU A 56 -10.69 4.54 -0.73
N ALA A 57 -10.80 3.34 -1.29
CA ALA A 57 -9.69 2.67 -1.97
C ALA A 57 -9.29 3.41 -3.25
N PHE A 58 -10.25 3.91 -4.03
CA PHE A 58 -9.97 4.69 -5.24
C PHE A 58 -9.29 6.02 -4.93
N VAL A 59 -9.86 6.80 -4.01
CA VAL A 59 -9.27 8.08 -3.56
C VAL A 59 -7.93 7.84 -2.88
N GLY A 60 -7.84 6.81 -2.03
CA GLY A 60 -6.61 6.41 -1.36
C GLY A 60 -5.51 6.03 -2.34
N GLY A 61 -5.84 5.29 -3.39
CA GLY A 61 -4.93 4.95 -4.49
C GLY A 61 -4.41 6.19 -5.21
N PHE A 62 -5.29 7.15 -5.51
CA PHE A 62 -4.89 8.41 -6.13
C PHE A 62 -3.97 9.24 -5.23
N VAL A 63 -4.30 9.36 -3.93
CA VAL A 63 -3.50 10.10 -2.95
C VAL A 63 -2.14 9.45 -2.73
N THR A 64 -2.08 8.12 -2.60
CA THR A 64 -0.82 7.39 -2.41
C THR A 64 0.06 7.47 -3.66
N GLY A 65 -0.53 7.32 -4.85
CA GLY A 65 0.17 7.53 -6.12
C GLY A 65 0.71 8.95 -6.29
N ALA A 66 -0.06 9.96 -5.92
CA ALA A 66 0.37 11.37 -5.99
C ALA A 66 1.42 11.72 -4.93
N ALA A 67 1.32 11.15 -3.72
CA ALA A 67 2.25 11.39 -2.63
C ALA A 67 3.56 10.63 -2.78
N GLY A 68 3.58 9.53 -3.55
CA GLY A 68 4.72 8.61 -3.62
C GLY A 68 4.76 7.58 -2.48
N LEU A 69 3.69 7.53 -1.67
CA LEU A 69 3.57 6.59 -0.57
C LEU A 69 3.09 5.22 -1.04
N SER A 70 3.55 4.18 -0.38
CA SER A 70 3.07 2.82 -0.60
C SER A 70 1.71 2.60 0.08
N THR A 71 0.78 1.93 -0.62
CA THR A 71 -0.64 1.82 -0.23
C THR A 71 -0.86 1.08 1.10
N GLU A 72 0.06 0.21 1.53
CA GLU A 72 -0.04 -0.54 2.78
C GLU A 72 -0.09 0.34 4.04
N VAL A 73 0.56 1.51 3.99
CA VAL A 73 0.57 2.49 5.08
C VAL A 73 -0.83 3.06 5.32
N LEU A 74 -1.59 3.31 4.23
CA LEU A 74 -2.96 3.80 4.29
C LEU A 74 -3.97 2.70 4.62
N LEU A 75 -3.67 1.46 4.24
CA LEU A 75 -4.58 0.33 4.38
C LEU A 75 -4.79 -0.10 5.84
N THR A 76 -3.75 0.02 6.68
CA THR A 76 -3.83 -0.33 8.12
C THR A 76 -4.89 0.49 8.88
N PRO A 77 -4.88 1.85 8.84
CA PRO A 77 -5.92 2.63 9.51
C PRO A 77 -7.31 2.47 8.86
N PHE A 78 -7.37 2.16 7.56
CA PHE A 78 -8.64 1.83 6.90
C PHE A 78 -9.25 0.56 7.50
N TYR A 79 -8.49 -0.53 7.59
CA TYR A 79 -9.00 -1.77 8.21
C TYR A 79 -9.44 -1.56 9.66
N ILE A 80 -8.70 -0.77 10.43
CA ILE A 80 -9.09 -0.44 11.81
C ILE A 80 -10.41 0.34 11.86
N LYS A 81 -10.66 1.28 10.92
CA LYS A 81 -11.96 1.99 10.82
C LYS A 81 -13.12 1.05 10.50
N PHE A 82 -12.89 0.00 9.72
CA PHE A 82 -13.89 -1.03 9.44
C PHE A 82 -14.03 -2.08 10.56
N GLY A 83 -13.37 -1.88 11.70
CA GLY A 83 -13.53 -2.70 12.89
C GLY A 83 -12.60 -3.91 12.95
N VAL A 84 -11.64 -4.05 12.03
CA VAL A 84 -10.66 -5.15 12.04
C VAL A 84 -9.72 -5.00 13.22
N MET A 85 -9.38 -6.13 13.85
CA MET A 85 -8.41 -6.14 14.94
C MET A 85 -7.04 -5.62 14.45
N PRO A 86 -6.37 -4.70 15.18
CA PRO A 86 -5.13 -4.06 14.71
C PRO A 86 -4.00 -5.04 14.35
N SER A 87 -3.93 -6.18 15.03
CA SER A 87 -2.95 -7.23 14.73
C SER A 87 -3.18 -7.86 13.36
N VAL A 88 -4.44 -8.09 12.97
CA VAL A 88 -4.77 -8.71 11.68
C VAL A 88 -4.65 -7.68 10.57
N ALA A 89 -5.10 -6.45 10.82
CA ALA A 89 -4.97 -5.32 9.91
C ALA A 89 -3.51 -5.08 9.51
N GLY A 90 -2.60 -4.99 10.48
CA GLY A 90 -1.17 -4.75 10.21
C GLY A 90 -0.52 -5.86 9.40
N VAL A 91 -0.76 -7.13 9.75
CA VAL A 91 -0.20 -8.28 9.01
C VAL A 91 -0.75 -8.33 7.58
N THR A 92 -2.05 -8.08 7.41
CA THR A 92 -2.71 -8.09 6.09
C THR A 92 -2.15 -6.99 5.19
N SER A 93 -1.98 -5.78 5.73
CA SER A 93 -1.41 -4.65 4.99
C SER A 93 0.05 -4.90 4.59
N GLN A 94 0.87 -5.45 5.48
CA GLN A 94 2.25 -5.81 5.15
C GLN A 94 2.34 -6.90 4.09
N TYR A 95 1.46 -7.90 4.16
CA TYR A 95 1.39 -8.95 3.14
C TYR A 95 1.07 -8.39 1.74
N ILE A 96 0.15 -7.42 1.66
CA ILE A 96 -0.17 -6.74 0.41
C ILE A 96 1.06 -5.95 -0.11
N GLY A 97 1.77 -5.25 0.76
CA GLY A 97 3.01 -4.54 0.40
C GLY A 97 4.11 -5.46 -0.13
N MET A 98 4.25 -6.65 0.45
CA MET A 98 5.18 -7.68 -0.04
C MET A 98 4.88 -8.11 -1.48
N TRP A 99 3.61 -8.34 -1.82
CA TRP A 99 3.22 -8.68 -3.19
C TRP A 99 3.44 -7.53 -4.18
N ALA A 100 3.15 -6.29 -3.77
CA ALA A 100 3.37 -5.12 -4.59
C ALA A 100 4.86 -4.93 -4.93
N THR A 101 5.73 -5.02 -3.92
CA THR A 101 7.19 -4.88 -4.09
C THR A 101 7.80 -6.06 -4.85
N LEU A 102 7.28 -7.28 -4.66
CA LEU A 102 7.68 -8.44 -5.44
C LEU A 102 7.34 -8.27 -6.93
N SER A 103 6.11 -7.85 -7.23
CA SER A 103 5.68 -7.55 -8.60
C SER A 103 6.54 -6.48 -9.25
N GLY A 104 6.79 -5.38 -8.53
CA GLY A 104 7.68 -4.31 -9.00
C GLY A 104 9.11 -4.78 -9.26
N SER A 105 9.66 -5.61 -8.38
CA SER A 105 11.00 -6.18 -8.55
C SER A 105 11.09 -7.08 -9.79
N ILE A 106 10.08 -7.92 -10.04
CA ILE A 106 10.00 -8.74 -11.26
C ILE A 106 9.94 -7.84 -12.50
N LEU A 107 9.13 -6.78 -12.47
CA LEU A 107 9.01 -5.86 -13.59
C LEU A 107 10.35 -5.15 -13.89
N PHE A 108 11.04 -4.63 -12.88
CA PHE A 108 12.35 -4.02 -13.05
C PHE A 108 13.42 -5.02 -13.52
N SER A 109 13.31 -6.28 -13.09
CA SER A 109 14.16 -7.37 -13.57
C SER A 109 13.93 -7.66 -15.05
N VAL A 110 12.68 -7.71 -15.51
CA VAL A 110 12.34 -7.94 -16.93
C VAL A 110 12.81 -6.78 -17.81
N MET A 111 12.72 -5.55 -17.29
CA MET A 111 13.18 -4.35 -18.00
C MET A 111 14.71 -4.19 -18.03
N GLY A 112 15.47 -5.07 -17.35
CA GLY A 112 16.94 -5.02 -17.34
C GLY A 112 17.56 -3.87 -16.52
N TYR A 113 16.74 -3.12 -15.77
CA TYR A 113 17.22 -2.03 -14.90
C TYR A 113 17.78 -2.53 -13.55
N MET A 114 17.62 -3.82 -13.25
CA MET A 114 17.98 -4.38 -11.96
C MET A 114 19.43 -4.88 -11.94
N HIS A 115 20.29 -4.19 -11.19
CA HIS A 115 21.62 -4.67 -10.85
C HIS A 115 21.52 -5.72 -9.74
N PHE A 116 21.52 -7.01 -10.11
CA PHE A 116 21.32 -8.12 -9.17
C PHE A 116 22.34 -8.14 -8.01
N GLU A 117 23.60 -7.80 -8.27
CA GLU A 117 24.65 -7.76 -7.24
C GLU A 117 24.33 -6.78 -6.12
N PHE A 118 23.91 -5.58 -6.49
CA PHE A 118 23.49 -4.55 -5.54
C PHE A 118 22.15 -4.89 -4.88
N GLY A 119 21.24 -5.52 -5.62
CA GLY A 119 19.95 -5.98 -5.11
C GLY A 119 20.10 -7.03 -4.01
N PHE A 120 20.97 -8.03 -4.19
CA PHE A 120 21.24 -9.04 -3.16
C PHE A 120 21.91 -8.44 -1.92
N TRP A 121 22.85 -7.50 -2.11
CA TRP A 121 23.49 -6.80 -1.00
C TRP A 121 22.46 -6.04 -0.16
N LEU A 122 21.65 -5.18 -0.79
CA LEU A 122 20.59 -4.44 -0.09
C LEU A 122 19.54 -5.37 0.54
N GLY A 123 19.11 -6.40 -0.19
CA GLY A 123 18.15 -7.39 0.31
C GLY A 123 18.65 -8.09 1.57
N PHE A 124 19.93 -8.45 1.62
CA PHE A 124 20.53 -9.06 2.81
C PHE A 124 20.48 -8.15 4.03
N PHE A 125 20.89 -6.88 3.89
CA PHE A 125 20.80 -5.91 4.98
C PHE A 125 19.35 -5.60 5.38
N ALA A 126 18.43 -5.57 4.43
CA ALA A 126 17.01 -5.37 4.70
C ALA A 126 16.41 -6.53 5.51
N ILE A 127 16.76 -7.78 5.18
CA ILE A 127 16.32 -8.96 5.95
C ILE A 127 16.85 -8.87 7.38
N ILE A 128 18.16 -8.62 7.54
CA ILE A 128 18.77 -8.46 8.86
C ILE A 128 18.05 -7.37 9.65
N GLY A 129 17.91 -6.17 9.09
CA GLY A 129 17.24 -5.05 9.73
C GLY A 129 15.80 -5.36 10.12
N THR A 130 15.07 -6.09 9.28
CA THR A 130 13.66 -6.47 9.53
C THR A 130 13.56 -7.51 10.65
N VAL A 131 14.43 -8.51 10.67
CA VAL A 131 14.46 -9.53 11.73
C VAL A 131 14.77 -8.87 13.07
N PHE A 132 15.86 -8.09 13.16
CA PHE A 132 16.21 -7.39 14.40
C PHE A 132 15.14 -6.38 14.81
N GLY A 133 14.55 -5.65 13.86
CA GLY A 133 13.49 -4.68 14.12
C GLY A 133 12.20 -5.32 14.65
N SER A 134 11.77 -6.42 14.03
CA SER A 134 10.55 -7.13 14.44
C SER A 134 10.69 -7.80 15.81
N GLU A 135 11.85 -8.39 16.11
CA GLU A 135 12.14 -8.93 17.44
C GLU A 135 12.22 -7.82 18.51
N ALA A 136 12.88 -6.71 18.21
CA ALA A 136 12.97 -5.58 19.13
C ALA A 136 11.59 -4.99 19.45
N VAL A 137 10.74 -4.83 18.43
CA VAL A 137 9.35 -4.37 18.61
C VAL A 137 8.53 -5.40 19.41
N GLY A 138 8.67 -6.70 19.11
CA GLY A 138 8.00 -7.76 19.86
C GLY A 138 8.36 -7.76 21.34
N ASN A 139 9.64 -7.64 21.66
CA ASN A 139 10.13 -7.55 23.03
C ASN A 139 9.68 -6.26 23.72
N TYR A 140 9.65 -5.13 23.01
CA TYR A 140 9.15 -3.86 23.53
C TYR A 140 7.65 -3.91 23.87
N ILE A 141 6.84 -4.52 23.00
CA ILE A 141 5.41 -4.75 23.24
C ILE A 141 5.21 -5.65 24.46
N GLY A 142 5.99 -6.73 24.59
CA GLY A 142 5.93 -7.65 25.73
C GLY A 142 6.23 -6.98 27.08
N ARG A 143 7.10 -5.97 27.10
CA ARG A 143 7.46 -5.24 28.34
C ARG A 143 6.46 -4.15 28.74
N ARG A 144 5.83 -3.46 27.79
CA ARG A 144 4.93 -2.31 28.06
C ARG A 144 3.45 -2.66 27.98
N GLY A 145 3.08 -3.80 27.36
CA GLY A 145 1.70 -4.29 27.24
C GLY A 145 0.76 -3.39 26.42
N LYS A 146 1.26 -2.30 25.82
CA LYS A 146 0.44 -1.29 25.12
C LYS A 146 0.84 -1.19 23.65
N LEU A 147 0.00 -1.72 22.77
CA LEU A 147 0.14 -1.63 21.31
C LEU A 147 0.07 -0.17 20.82
N SER A 148 -0.59 0.72 21.56
CA SER A 148 -0.78 2.13 21.21
C SER A 148 0.53 2.91 21.03
N ALA A 149 1.59 2.58 21.79
CA ALA A 149 2.89 3.24 21.64
C ALA A 149 3.54 2.93 20.28
N VAL A 150 3.33 1.73 19.74
CA VAL A 150 3.88 1.31 18.45
C VAL A 150 3.19 2.06 17.31
N MET A 151 1.87 2.22 17.38
CA MET A 151 1.11 3.00 16.38
C MET A 151 1.56 4.47 16.31
N TRP A 152 1.90 5.08 17.45
CA TRP A 152 2.44 6.44 17.49
C TRP A 152 3.81 6.56 16.80
N ILE A 153 4.70 5.58 17.02
CA ILE A 153 6.04 5.55 16.39
C ILE A 153 5.90 5.38 14.88
N ILE A 154 5.05 4.45 14.41
CA ILE A 154 4.82 4.24 12.97
C ILE A 154 4.19 5.48 12.34
N GLY A 155 3.21 6.09 12.99
CA GLY A 155 2.59 7.32 12.52
C GLY A 155 3.58 8.49 12.42
N PHE A 156 4.46 8.63 13.42
CA PHE A 156 5.52 9.64 13.41
C PHE A 156 6.53 9.35 12.28
N LEU A 157 6.94 8.10 12.11
CA LEU A 157 7.86 7.71 11.03
C LEU A 157 7.25 7.99 9.66
N ALA A 158 5.98 7.62 9.44
CA ALA A 158 5.27 7.89 8.19
C ALA A 158 5.15 9.40 7.92
N PHE A 159 4.94 10.21 8.96
CA PHE A 159 4.90 11.66 8.82
C PHE A 159 6.27 12.23 8.42
N VAL A 160 7.36 11.74 9.02
CA VAL A 160 8.73 12.14 8.64
C VAL A 160 9.05 11.70 7.21
N SER A 161 8.65 10.49 6.80
CA SER A 161 8.80 10.01 5.42
C SER A 161 8.07 10.90 4.42
N LEU A 162 6.83 11.31 4.73
CA LEU A 162 6.07 12.23 3.89
C LEU A 162 6.79 13.58 3.72
N LEU A 163 7.37 14.12 4.78
CA LEU A 163 8.13 15.37 4.72
C LEU A 163 9.40 15.23 3.89
N ALA A 164 10.10 14.10 4.01
CA ALA A 164 11.30 13.81 3.22
C ALA A 164 10.95 13.67 1.72
N GLU A 165 9.90 12.94 1.39
CA GLU A 165 9.41 12.78 0.02
C GLU A 165 8.96 14.12 -0.59
N ALA A 166 8.27 14.96 0.20
CA ALA A 166 7.91 16.32 -0.22
C ALA A 166 9.16 17.19 -0.49
N ALA A 167 10.18 17.13 0.37
CA ALA A 167 11.42 17.88 0.17
C ALA A 167 12.16 17.44 -1.10
N THR A 168 12.26 16.13 -1.35
CA THR A 168 12.90 15.61 -2.57
C THR A 168 12.09 15.93 -3.83
N SER A 169 10.76 15.98 -3.75
CA SER A 169 9.90 16.37 -4.87
C SER A 169 10.13 17.82 -5.27
N ILE A 170 10.28 18.73 -4.30
CA ILE A 170 10.59 20.15 -4.55
C ILE A 170 11.99 20.29 -5.18
N GLN A 171 12.99 19.56 -4.67
CA GLN A 171 14.34 19.58 -5.26
C GLN A 171 14.33 19.12 -6.72
N LYS A 172 13.61 18.03 -7.03
CA LYS A 172 13.46 17.55 -8.42
C LYS A 172 12.73 18.56 -9.31
N ALA A 173 11.82 19.36 -8.76
CA ALA A 173 11.14 20.43 -9.50
C ALA A 173 12.10 21.58 -9.83
N ILE A 174 12.92 22.02 -8.87
CA ILE A 174 13.93 23.08 -9.06
C ILE A 174 15.04 22.62 -10.02
N ASP A 175 15.51 21.37 -9.90
CA ASP A 175 16.51 20.82 -10.82
C ASP A 175 16.03 20.69 -12.26
N LYS A 176 14.72 20.46 -12.46
CA LYS A 176 14.11 20.43 -13.81
C LYS A 176 14.00 21.84 -14.41
N ASP A 177 13.69 22.83 -13.59
CA ASP A 177 13.61 24.25 -13.97
C ASP A 177 15.00 24.80 -14.34
N ASN A 178 16.02 24.52 -13.53
CA ASN A 178 17.41 24.89 -13.80
C ASN A 178 17.98 24.26 -15.10
N LYS A 179 17.43 23.13 -15.54
CA LYS A 179 17.80 22.47 -16.81
C LYS A 179 17.01 22.99 -18.01
N GLY A 180 16.19 24.04 -17.85
CA GLY A 180 15.42 24.68 -18.91
C GLY A 180 14.33 23.79 -19.51
N LYS A 181 13.89 22.73 -18.80
CA LYS A 181 12.79 21.87 -19.24
C LYS A 181 11.49 22.43 -18.68
N ASN A 182 10.49 22.65 -19.54
CA ASN A 182 9.16 23.10 -19.14
C ASN A 182 8.56 22.16 -18.08
N ILE A 183 8.45 22.67 -16.84
CA ILE A 183 7.83 21.99 -15.68
C ILE A 183 6.36 21.61 -15.91
N TRP A 184 5.70 22.26 -16.88
CA TRP A 184 4.29 22.05 -17.25
C TRP A 184 4.10 21.26 -18.54
N ALA A 185 5.18 20.93 -19.26
CA ALA A 185 5.09 20.07 -20.42
C ALA A 185 5.11 18.61 -19.94
N PHE A 186 4.10 17.83 -20.32
CA PHE A 186 4.21 16.37 -20.28
C PHE A 186 5.43 16.01 -21.14
N GLY A 187 6.47 15.47 -20.52
CA GLY A 187 7.69 15.13 -21.25
C GLY A 187 7.37 14.16 -22.37
N ASP A 188 7.98 14.35 -23.55
CA ASP A 188 7.93 13.36 -24.61
C ASP A 188 8.46 12.03 -24.05
N TYR A 189 7.58 11.03 -24.03
CA TYR A 189 7.90 9.66 -23.66
C TYR A 189 8.55 8.99 -24.87
N CYS A 190 9.79 9.40 -25.18
CA CYS A 190 10.68 8.75 -26.14
C CYS A 190 12.05 8.55 -25.49
#